data_AF-A0A8A1LR70-F1
#
_entry.id   AF-A0A8A1LR70-F1
#
_cell.length_a   1.000
_cell.length_b   1.000
_cell.length_c   1.000
_cell.angle_alpha   90.00
_cell.angle_beta   90.00
_cell.angle_gamma   90.00
#
_symmetry.space_group_name_H-M   'P 1'
#
loop_
_entity.id
_entity.type
_entity.pdbx_description
1 polymer ?
#
loop_
_entity_poly.entity_id
_entity_poly.type
_entity_poly.pdbx_seq_one_letter_code
_entity_poly.pdbx_strand_id
1 'polypeptide(L)'
;MAHYSHRDPTEAEKVITAGLLTARGTQVGSVHIRKEGFKLFPNRLGTELGFNKVWRTAGFEVEDTADRMARRAAEASAKTSVDEDNTEERSAAK
;
A
#
# COMPACT_ATOMS: atom_id res chain seq x y z
N MET A 1 15.08 -12.03 -2.46
CA MET A 1 15.96 -11.19 -1.60
C MET A 1 15.07 -10.29 -0.75
N ALA A 2 15.31 -10.23 0.56
CA ALA A 2 14.51 -9.38 1.46
C ALA A 2 14.89 -7.90 1.29
N HIS A 3 13.90 -7.00 1.27
CA HIS A 3 14.10 -5.56 1.02
C HIS A 3 13.01 -4.72 1.71
N TYR A 4 13.24 -3.40 1.83
CA TYR A 4 12.19 -2.48 2.26
C TYR A 4 11.23 -2.19 1.11
N SER A 5 9.94 -2.25 1.42
CA SER A 5 8.88 -2.07 0.46
C SER A 5 8.80 -0.62 -0.02
N HIS A 6 9.01 -0.39 -1.31
CA HIS A 6 8.65 0.91 -1.94
C HIS A 6 7.14 1.05 -2.18
N ARG A 7 6.42 -0.08 -2.15
CA ARG A 7 4.99 -0.11 -2.46
C ARG A 7 4.14 0.26 -1.27
N ASP A 8 4.60 -0.15 -0.09
CA ASP A 8 4.01 0.14 1.20
C ASP A 8 5.11 0.72 2.12
N PRO A 9 5.20 2.06 2.20
CA PRO A 9 6.15 2.73 3.07
C PRO A 9 5.89 2.51 4.58
N THR A 10 4.70 2.00 4.94
CA THR A 10 4.35 1.70 6.33
C THR A 10 4.93 0.36 6.78
N GLU A 11 5.40 -0.49 5.85
CA GLU A 11 6.15 -1.69 6.18
C GLU A 11 7.55 -1.32 6.70
N ALA A 12 7.67 -1.23 8.03
CA ALA A 12 8.92 -0.93 8.72
C ALA A 12 9.92 -2.11 8.76
N GLU A 13 9.51 -3.30 8.31
CA GLU A 13 10.35 -4.49 8.24
C GLU A 13 10.72 -4.88 6.80
N LYS A 14 11.79 -5.67 6.67
CA LYS A 14 12.19 -6.19 5.36
C LYS A 14 11.22 -7.28 4.93
N VAL A 15 10.73 -7.19 3.70
CA VAL A 15 9.78 -8.14 3.12
C VAL A 15 10.43 -8.98 2.03
N ILE A 16 9.90 -10.18 1.81
CA ILE A 16 10.14 -10.97 0.61
C ILE A 16 8.95 -10.75 -0.33
N THR A 17 9.22 -10.28 -1.54
CA THR A 17 8.18 -10.09 -2.55
C THR A 17 8.15 -11.27 -3.50
N ALA A 18 6.98 -11.88 -3.67
CA ALA A 18 6.74 -12.92 -4.67
C ALA A 18 5.63 -12.48 -5.64
N GLY A 19 5.81 -12.78 -6.93
CA GLY A 19 4.77 -12.57 -7.93
C GLY A 19 3.64 -13.59 -7.79
N LEU A 20 2.40 -13.15 -7.99
CA LEU A 20 1.23 -14.04 -8.02
C LEU A 20 0.80 -14.23 -9.46
N LEU A 21 0.88 -15.47 -9.93
CA LEU A 21 0.56 -15.86 -11.30
C LEU A 21 -0.68 -16.76 -11.32
N THR A 22 -1.51 -16.64 -12.34
CA THR A 22 -2.54 -17.63 -12.64
C THR A 22 -1.89 -18.94 -13.07
N ALA A 23 -2.65 -20.04 -13.11
CA ALA A 23 -2.18 -21.32 -13.65
C ALA A 23 -1.68 -21.23 -15.11
N ARG A 24 -2.08 -20.19 -15.85
CA ARG A 24 -1.64 -19.91 -17.22
C ARG A 24 -0.38 -19.04 -17.29
N GLY A 25 0.23 -18.70 -16.16
CA GLY A 25 1.43 -17.86 -16.08
C GLY A 25 1.18 -16.36 -16.18
N THR A 26 -0.07 -15.90 -16.15
CA THR A 26 -0.37 -14.46 -16.19
C THR A 26 -0.22 -13.86 -14.80
N GLN A 27 0.62 -12.84 -14.63
CA GLN A 27 0.79 -12.18 -13.33
C GLN A 27 -0.42 -11.29 -13.00
N VAL A 28 -1.03 -11.52 -11.85
CA VAL A 28 -2.20 -10.78 -11.34
C VAL A 28 -1.88 -9.92 -10.10
N GLY A 29 -0.68 -10.06 -9.56
CA GLY A 29 -0.24 -9.23 -8.45
C GLY A 29 1.09 -9.68 -7.86
N SER A 30 1.29 -9.30 -6.61
CA SER A 30 2.39 -9.75 -5.78
C SER A 30 1.94 -9.89 -4.33
N VAL A 31 2.69 -10.66 -3.54
CA VAL A 31 2.55 -10.74 -2.09
C VAL A 31 3.83 -10.22 -1.45
N HIS A 32 3.69 -9.42 -0.40
CA HIS A 32 4.79 -9.14 0.52
C HIS A 32 4.66 -10.10 1.70
N ILE A 33 5.70 -10.89 1.91
CA ILE A 33 5.80 -11.85 3.01
C ILE A 33 6.71 -11.23 4.05
N ARG A 34 6.18 -11.12 5.27
CA ARG A 34 6.83 -10.51 6.43
C ARG A 34 6.80 -11.50 7.60
N LYS A 35 7.47 -11.19 8.71
CA LYS A 35 7.57 -12.17 9.82
C LYS A 35 6.21 -12.47 10.45
N GLU A 36 5.38 -11.44 10.58
CA GLU A 36 4.08 -11.49 11.26
C GLU A 36 2.91 -11.81 10.29
N GLY A 37 3.17 -12.04 9.01
CA GLY A 37 2.11 -12.35 8.05
C GLY A 37 2.43 -11.98 6.61
N PHE A 38 1.40 -11.64 5.84
CA PHE A 38 1.56 -11.21 4.46
C PHE A 38 0.49 -10.23 4.04
N LYS A 39 0.80 -9.46 3.01
CA LYS A 39 -0.10 -8.49 2.37
C LYS A 39 -0.09 -8.65 0.87
N LEU A 40 -1.29 -8.59 0.27
CA LEU A 40 -1.49 -8.83 -1.15
C LEU A 40 -1.64 -7.51 -1.91
N PHE A 41 -0.97 -7.44 -3.06
CA PHE A 41 -0.95 -6.26 -3.91
C PHE A 41 -1.38 -6.65 -5.33
N PRO A 42 -2.70 -6.62 -5.62
CA PRO A 42 -3.19 -6.85 -6.97
C PRO A 42 -2.62 -5.80 -7.93
N ASN A 43 -2.22 -6.23 -9.12
CA ASN A 43 -1.94 -5.32 -10.23
C ASN A 43 -3.25 -4.94 -10.93
N ARG A 44 -3.17 -4.12 -11.98
CA ARG A 44 -4.36 -3.69 -12.76
C ARG A 44 -5.23 -4.89 -13.18
N LEU A 45 -4.60 -5.92 -13.75
CA LEU A 45 -5.31 -7.12 -14.21
C LEU A 45 -5.92 -7.89 -13.05
N GLY A 46 -5.21 -8.06 -11.93
CA GLY A 46 -5.74 -8.69 -10.72
C GLY A 46 -6.99 -7.99 -10.19
N THR A 47 -7.01 -6.65 -10.22
CA THR A 47 -8.19 -5.86 -9.85
C THR A 47 -9.33 -6.03 -10.87
N GLU A 48 -9.03 -5.92 -12.17
CA GLU A 48 -10.03 -6.06 -13.25
C GLU A 48 -10.70 -7.46 -13.23
N LEU A 49 -9.93 -8.51 -12.92
CA LEU A 49 -10.42 -9.88 -12.78
C LEU A 49 -11.02 -10.17 -11.40
N GLY A 50 -11.04 -9.21 -10.48
CA GLY A 50 -11.71 -9.34 -9.18
C GLY A 50 -10.93 -10.11 -8.11
N PHE A 51 -9.64 -10.39 -8.29
CA PHE A 51 -8.81 -11.06 -7.28
C PHE A 51 -8.77 -10.29 -5.96
N ASN A 52 -8.72 -8.95 -6.02
CA ASN A 52 -8.75 -8.10 -4.83
C ASN A 52 -10.01 -8.35 -3.97
N LYS A 53 -11.17 -8.54 -4.59
CA LYS A 53 -12.43 -8.87 -3.90
C LYS A 53 -12.37 -10.26 -3.29
N VAL A 54 -11.95 -11.25 -4.05
CA VAL A 54 -11.84 -12.65 -3.58
C VAL A 54 -10.90 -12.75 -2.38
N TRP A 55 -9.73 -12.11 -2.44
CA TRP A 55 -8.75 -12.12 -1.36
C TRP A 55 -9.27 -11.42 -0.10
N ARG A 56 -9.96 -10.27 -0.24
CA ARG A 56 -10.59 -9.60 0.90
C ARG A 56 -11.70 -10.45 1.53
N THR A 57 -12.54 -11.10 0.72
CA THR A 57 -13.57 -12.03 1.22
C THR A 57 -12.96 -13.22 1.97
N ALA A 58 -11.76 -13.67 1.56
CA ALA A 58 -11.00 -14.68 2.27
C ALA A 58 -10.33 -14.18 3.57
N GLY A 59 -10.48 -12.89 3.91
CA GLY A 59 -9.93 -12.28 5.12
C GLY A 59 -8.46 -11.86 5.01
N PHE A 60 -7.91 -11.81 3.79
CA PHE A 60 -6.53 -11.37 3.60
C PHE A 60 -6.42 -9.84 3.57
N GLU A 61 -5.29 -9.34 4.06
CA GLU A 61 -4.93 -7.94 3.89
C GLU A 61 -4.57 -7.68 2.42
N VAL A 62 -5.25 -6.69 1.81
CA VAL A 62 -5.11 -6.36 0.40
C VAL A 62 -4.98 -4.85 0.24
N GLU A 63 -3.98 -4.38 -0.49
CA GLU A 63 -3.83 -2.98 -0.90
C GLU A 63 -3.75 -2.87 -2.42
N ASP A 64 -4.84 -2.41 -3.02
CA ASP A 64 -4.92 -2.17 -4.46
C ASP A 64 -4.50 -0.74 -4.83
N THR A 65 -4.64 -0.38 -6.12
CA THR A 65 -4.24 0.96 -6.59
C THR A 65 -5.11 2.06 -5.99
N ALA A 66 -6.40 1.82 -5.77
CA ALA A 66 -7.28 2.84 -5.19
C ALA A 66 -6.88 3.12 -3.74
N ASP A 67 -6.60 2.07 -2.97
CA ASP A 67 -6.13 2.19 -1.58
C ASP A 67 -4.84 3.01 -1.50
N ARG A 68 -3.87 2.72 -2.37
CA ARG A 68 -2.60 3.48 -2.44
C ARG A 68 -2.82 4.95 -2.75
N MET A 69 -3.73 5.25 -3.68
CA MET A 69 -4.02 6.63 -4.06
C MET A 69 -4.75 7.38 -2.95
N ALA A 70 -5.71 6.74 -2.29
CA ALA A 70 -6.42 7.30 -1.14
C ALA A 70 -5.45 7.60 0.02
N ARG A 71 -4.55 6.66 0.33
CA ARG A 71 -3.53 6.85 1.35
C ARG A 71 -2.60 8.01 1.02
N ARG A 72 -2.08 8.08 -0.22
CA ARG A 72 -1.22 9.21 -0.66
C ARG A 72 -1.94 10.56 -0.61
N ALA A 73 -3.22 10.59 -0.96
CA ALA A 73 -4.02 11.80 -0.85
C ALA A 73 -4.19 12.24 0.61
N ALA A 74 -4.44 11.28 1.53
CA ALA A 74 -4.52 11.54 2.95
C ALA A 74 -3.18 12.03 3.54
N GLU A 75 -2.06 11.38 3.17
CA GLU A 75 -0.71 11.80 3.57
C GLU A 75 -0.37 13.21 3.07
N ALA A 76 -0.73 13.54 1.82
CA ALA A 76 -0.54 14.88 1.27
C ALA A 76 -1.35 15.92 2.04
N SER A 77 -2.63 15.64 2.32
CA SER A 77 -3.51 16.52 3.08
C SER A 77 -2.99 16.76 4.50
N ALA A 78 -2.51 15.71 5.18
CA ALA A 78 -1.97 15.81 6.53
C ALA A 78 -0.67 16.64 6.58
N LYS A 79 0.15 16.56 5.53
CA LYS A 79 1.36 17.38 5.45
C LYS A 79 1.01 18.86 5.27
N THR A 80 0.02 19.18 4.43
CA THR A 80 -0.45 20.56 4.23
C THR A 80 -0.97 21.17 5.54
N SER A 81 -1.77 20.44 6.32
CA SER A 81 -2.28 20.96 7.59
C SER A 81 -1.19 21.23 8.63
N VAL A 82 -0.14 20.40 8.68
CA VAL A 82 1.00 20.61 9.59
C VAL A 82 1.84 21.82 9.18
N ASP A 83 2.00 22.07 7.88
CA ASP A 83 2.72 23.24 7.38
C ASP A 83 1.94 24.55 7.64
N GLU A 84 0.61 24.52 7.59
CA GLU A 84 -0.27 25.66 7.93
C GLU A 84 -0.21 25.99 9.43
N ASP A 85 -0.39 25.00 10.32
CA ASP A 85 -0.30 25.20 11.79
C ASP A 85 1.06 25.78 12.21
N ASN A 86 2.16 25.26 11.63
CA ASN A 86 3.51 25.79 11.89
C ASN A 86 3.71 27.23 11.40
N THR A 87 2.95 27.64 10.37
CA THR A 87 3.04 29.00 9.81
C THR A 87 2.23 30.00 10.65
N GLU A 88 1.09 29.58 11.21
CA GLU A 88 0.27 30.40 12.11
C GLU A 88 0.95 30.60 13.48
N GLU A 89 1.53 29.55 14.08
CA GLU A 89 2.28 29.69 15.36
C GLU A 89 3.47 30.64 15.23
N ARG A 90 4.19 30.63 14.10
CA ARG A 90 5.31 31.54 13.84
C ARG A 90 4.86 32.99 13.60
N SER A 91 3.62 33.20 13.16
CA SER A 91 3.06 34.52 12.89
C SER A 91 2.46 35.16 14.15
N ALA A 92 1.96 34.35 15.10
CA ALA A 92 1.45 34.81 16.39
C ALA A 92 2.55 35.11 17.44
N ALA A 93 3.80 34.70 17.18
CA ALA A 93 4.95 34.89 18.07
C ALA A 93 5.79 36.16 17.77
N LYS A 94 5.29 37.08 16.92
CA LYS A 94 5.91 38.39 16.61
C LYS A 94 5.07 39.53 17.15
#